data_AF-A0A7C0X6M1-F1
#
_entry.id   AF-A0A7C0X6M1-F1
#
_cell.length_a   1.000
_cell.length_b   1.000
_cell.length_c   1.000
_cell.angle_alpha   90.00
_cell.angle_beta   90.00
_cell.angle_gamma   90.00
#
_symmetry.space_group_name_H-M   'P 1'
#
loop_
_entity.id
_entity.type
_entity.pdbx_description
1 polymer ?
#
loop_
_entity_poly.entity_id
_entity_poly.type
_entity_poly.pdbx_seq_one_letter_code
_entity_poly.pdbx_strand_id
1 'polypeptide(L)'
;MSPIVKIVLVFFAVIFSLKLKSPLGLSLFAGSLALGLWLGMPLGALGRSTWAGVFDLPNLMLLLIVLLIVLFSAVLQETKQLSKLVAAVREVVHNPRLAIPMMTAIIGLL
;
A
#
# COMPACT_ATOMS: atom_id res chain seq x y z
N MET A 1 -11.35 23.41 -20.06
CA MET A 1 -11.60 22.77 -18.75
C MET A 1 -10.29 22.74 -17.99
N SER A 2 -10.22 23.35 -16.80
CA SER A 2 -8.98 23.43 -16.00
C SER A 2 -8.47 22.02 -15.64
N PRO A 3 -7.15 21.76 -15.70
CA PRO A 3 -6.56 20.46 -15.33
C PRO A 3 -6.96 19.96 -13.94
N ILE A 4 -7.18 20.90 -13.01
CA ILE A 4 -7.55 20.62 -11.61
C ILE A 4 -8.89 19.89 -11.54
N VAL A 5 -9.85 20.27 -12.38
CA VAL A 5 -11.19 19.63 -12.41
C VAL A 5 -11.10 18.17 -12.83
N LYS A 6 -10.23 17.86 -13.80
CA LYS A 6 -10.01 16.47 -14.25
C LYS A 6 -9.36 15.62 -13.15
N ILE A 7 -8.38 16.18 -12.45
CA ILE A 7 -7.70 15.51 -11.34
C ILE A 7 -8.68 15.19 -10.21
N VAL A 8 -9.49 16.16 -9.79
CA VAL A 8 -10.52 15.97 -8.75
C VAL A 8 -11.53 14.90 -9.16
N LEU A 9 -11.96 14.89 -10.42
CA LEU A 9 -12.95 13.93 -10.90
C LEU A 9 -12.42 12.50 -10.93
N VAL A 10 -11.16 12.28 -11.33
CA VAL A 10 -10.56 10.95 -11.25
C VAL A 10 -10.19 10.55 -9.82
N PHE A 11 -9.84 11.50 -8.96
CA PHE A 11 -9.67 11.22 -7.54
C PHE A 11 -10.95 10.64 -6.93
N PHE A 12 -12.11 11.25 -7.23
CA PHE A 12 -13.42 10.69 -6.85
C PHE A 12 -13.69 9.33 -7.49
N ALA A 13 -13.34 9.14 -8.76
CA ALA A 13 -13.49 7.85 -9.44
C ALA A 13 -12.64 6.73 -8.80
N VAL A 14 -11.41 7.04 -8.39
CA VAL A 14 -10.52 6.11 -7.67
C VAL A 14 -11.09 5.76 -6.30
N ILE A 15 -11.57 6.75 -5.54
CA ILE A 15 -12.24 6.51 -4.24
C ILE A 15 -13.49 5.63 -4.42
N PHE A 16 -14.26 5.87 -5.47
CA PHE A 16 -15.45 5.06 -5.77
C PHE A 16 -15.08 3.63 -6.16
N SER A 17 -14.02 3.44 -6.95
CA SER A 17 -13.45 2.12 -7.26
C SER A 17 -12.91 1.39 -6.02
N LEU A 18 -12.34 2.12 -5.06
CA LEU A 18 -11.91 1.56 -3.76
C LEU A 18 -13.09 0.99 -2.96
N LYS A 19 -14.24 1.67 -3.00
CA LYS A 19 -15.47 1.15 -2.35
C LYS A 19 -15.97 -0.15 -2.97
N LEU A 20 -15.56 -0.47 -4.20
CA LEU A 20 -16.01 -1.65 -4.93
C LEU A 20 -15.23 -2.94 -4.61
N LYS A 21 -14.42 -2.96 -3.54
CA LYS A 21 -13.56 -4.12 -3.14
C LYS A 21 -12.55 -4.55 -4.22
N SER A 22 -12.26 -3.70 -5.20
CA SER A 22 -11.22 -4.00 -6.19
C SER A 22 -9.83 -3.93 -5.53
N PRO A 23 -8.87 -4.79 -5.91
CA PRO A 23 -7.50 -4.68 -5.43
C PRO A 23 -6.96 -3.27 -5.67
N LEU A 24 -6.50 -2.61 -4.60
CA LEU A 24 -6.00 -1.23 -4.60
C LEU A 24 -5.10 -0.92 -5.80
N GLY A 25 -4.13 -1.80 -6.10
CA GLY A 25 -3.22 -1.62 -7.23
C GLY A 25 -3.93 -1.50 -8.58
N LEU A 26 -4.97 -2.31 -8.82
CA LEU A 26 -5.74 -2.31 -10.07
C LEU A 26 -6.59 -1.04 -10.20
N SER A 27 -7.16 -0.56 -9.09
CA SER A 27 -7.91 0.71 -9.08
C SER A 27 -7.01 1.93 -9.33
N LEU A 28 -5.80 1.95 -8.74
CA LEU A 28 -4.83 3.01 -8.97
C LEU A 28 -4.30 2.98 -10.41
N PHE A 29 -4.03 1.78 -10.94
CA PHE A 29 -3.56 1.62 -12.32
C PHE A 29 -4.61 2.04 -13.36
N ALA A 30 -5.86 1.64 -13.16
CA ALA A 30 -6.96 2.07 -14.02
C ALA A 30 -7.21 3.59 -13.93
N GLY A 31 -7.13 4.16 -12.72
CA GLY A 31 -7.26 5.60 -12.50
C GLY A 31 -6.15 6.42 -13.16
N SER A 32 -4.89 5.97 -13.06
CA SER A 32 -3.76 6.66 -13.69
C SER A 32 -3.80 6.57 -15.22
N LEU A 33 -4.20 5.43 -15.79
CA LEU A 33 -4.45 5.28 -17.23
C LEU A 33 -5.58 6.20 -17.70
N ALA A 34 -6.71 6.22 -17.01
CA ALA A 34 -7.83 7.08 -17.33
C ALA A 34 -7.44 8.57 -17.27
N LEU A 35 -6.68 8.99 -16.25
CA LEU A 35 -6.14 10.34 -16.14
C LEU A 35 -5.20 10.70 -17.27
N GLY A 36 -4.24 9.83 -17.57
CA GLY A 36 -3.26 10.03 -18.64
C GLY A 36 -3.94 10.24 -19.99
N LEU A 37 -4.91 9.39 -20.30
CA LEU A 37 -5.71 9.51 -21.52
C LEU A 37 -6.55 10.80 -21.54
N TRP A 38 -7.18 11.15 -20.42
CA TRP A 38 -8.04 12.34 -20.35
C TRP A 38 -7.25 13.67 -20.33
N LEU A 39 -6.00 13.67 -19.86
CA LEU A 39 -5.10 14.81 -19.98
C LEU A 39 -4.47 14.94 -21.38
N GLY A 40 -4.70 13.97 -22.27
CA GLY A 40 -4.12 13.98 -23.62
C GLY A 40 -2.62 13.67 -23.63
N MET A 41 -2.11 13.00 -22.60
CA MET A 41 -0.73 12.53 -22.62
C MET A 41 -0.56 11.48 -23.72
N PRO A 42 0.49 11.58 -24.56
CA PRO A 42 0.76 10.56 -25.55
C PRO A 42 1.02 9.23 -24.83
N LEU A 43 0.41 8.15 -25.33
CA LEU A 43 0.55 6.79 -24.80
C LEU A 43 2.02 6.37 -24.62
N GLY A 44 2.91 6.85 -25.49
CA GLY A 44 4.36 6.62 -25.40
C GLY A 44 5.06 7.40 -24.27
N ALA A 45 4.49 8.51 -23.79
CA ALA A 45 4.98 9.19 -22.59
C ALA A 45 4.44 8.53 -21.32
N LEU A 46 3.19 8.04 -21.33
CA LEU A 46 2.64 7.22 -20.25
C LEU A 46 3.48 5.96 -20.05
N GLY A 47 3.75 5.20 -21.12
CA GLY A 47 4.59 4.01 -21.06
C GLY A 47 6.02 4.33 -20.59
N ARG A 48 6.63 5.42 -21.08
CA ARG A 48 7.96 5.86 -20.62
C ARG A 48 7.98 6.27 -19.15
N SER A 49 6.98 7.01 -18.67
CA SER A 49 6.89 7.41 -17.26
C SER A 49 6.62 6.21 -16.35
N THR A 50 5.79 5.26 -16.78
CA THR A 50 5.59 4.00 -16.05
C THR A 50 6.89 3.21 -15.99
N TRP A 51 7.60 3.07 -17.11
CA TRP A 51 8.87 2.35 -17.15
C TRP A 51 9.93 3.04 -16.29
N ALA A 52 10.08 4.36 -16.44
CA ALA A 52 11.00 5.16 -15.64
C ALA A 52 10.68 5.06 -14.15
N GLY A 53 9.40 5.11 -13.76
CA GLY A 53 8.97 4.97 -12.36
C GLY A 53 9.20 3.57 -11.81
N VAL A 54 9.00 2.53 -12.61
CA VAL A 54 9.26 1.13 -12.19
C VAL A 54 10.75 0.88 -12.00
N PHE A 55 11.62 1.45 -12.84
CA PHE A 55 13.07 1.29 -12.75
C PHE A 55 13.76 2.40 -11.93
N ASP A 56 13.00 3.26 -11.27
CA ASP A 56 13.56 4.32 -10.45
C ASP A 56 14.15 3.73 -9.17
N LEU A 57 15.40 4.07 -8.87
CA LEU A 57 16.15 3.53 -7.73
C LEU A 57 15.39 3.67 -6.40
N PRO A 58 14.80 4.83 -6.06
CA PRO A 58 14.02 5.03 -4.84
C PRO A 58 12.79 4.13 -4.78
N ASN A 59 12.07 3.96 -5.89
CA ASN A 59 10.88 3.11 -5.95
C ASN A 59 11.24 1.63 -5.79
N LEU A 60 12.34 1.19 -6.41
CA LEU A 60 12.88 -0.16 -6.21
C LEU A 60 13.26 -0.38 -4.75
N MET A 61 13.91 0.60 -4.12
CA MET A 61 14.32 0.52 -2.72
C MET A 61 13.11 0.41 -1.79
N LEU A 62 12.08 1.24 -2.01
CA LEU A 62 10.82 1.18 -1.26
C LEU A 62 10.11 -0.16 -1.46
N LEU A 63 10.01 -0.62 -2.71
CA LEU A 63 9.41 -1.91 -3.03
C LEU A 63 10.16 -3.04 -2.33
N LEU A 64 11.50 -3.00 -2.34
CA LEU A 64 12.34 -3.97 -1.66
C LEU A 64 12.14 -3.95 -0.16
N ILE A 65 12.09 -2.76 0.46
CA ILE A 65 11.82 -2.62 1.90
C ILE A 65 10.45 -3.20 2.25
N VAL A 66 9.41 -2.85 1.48
CA VAL A 66 8.04 -3.38 1.67
C VAL A 66 8.01 -4.90 1.51
N LEU A 67 8.71 -5.44 0.51
CA LEU A 67 8.82 -6.88 0.32
C LEU A 67 9.53 -7.55 1.51
N LEU A 68 10.59 -6.90 2.02
CA LEU A 68 11.38 -7.41 3.13
C LEU A 68 10.58 -7.42 4.43
N ILE A 69 9.80 -6.36 4.74
CA ILE A 69 8.95 -6.34 5.93
C ILE A 69 7.81 -7.38 5.82
N VAL A 70 7.24 -7.59 4.64
CA VAL A 70 6.21 -8.61 4.42
C VAL A 70 6.80 -10.02 4.57
N LEU A 71 7.97 -10.26 3.97
CA LEU A 71 8.69 -11.53 4.10
C LEU A 71 9.08 -11.79 5.55
N PHE A 72 9.60 -10.78 6.24
CA PHE A 72 9.94 -10.85 7.66
C PHE A 72 8.71 -11.15 8.51
N SER A 73 7.58 -10.48 8.25
CA SER A 73 6.30 -10.77 8.90
C SER A 73 5.85 -12.22 8.67
N ALA A 74 5.99 -12.73 7.45
CA ALA A 74 5.67 -14.12 7.12
C ALA A 74 6.56 -15.13 7.87
N VAL A 75 7.88 -14.90 7.90
CA VAL A 75 8.85 -15.75 8.63
C VAL A 75 8.56 -15.74 10.14
N LEU A 76 8.23 -14.58 10.70
CA LEU A 76 7.87 -14.46 12.11
C LEU A 76 6.54 -15.15 12.46
N GLN A 77 5.59 -15.19 11.52
CA GLN A 77 4.34 -15.93 11.68
C GLN A 77 4.58 -17.45 11.63
N GLU A 78 5.41 -17.93 10.71
CA GLU A 78 5.74 -19.36 10.56
C GLU A 78 6.55 -19.91 11.74
N THR A 79 7.46 -19.13 12.29
CA THR A 79 8.33 -19.58 13.41
C THR A 79 7.61 -19.72 14.75
N LYS A 80 6.31 -19.38 14.85
CA LYS A 80 5.54 -19.31 16.12
C LYS A 80 6.25 -18.50 17.22
N GLN A 81 7.24 -17.67 16.86
CA GLN A 81 7.95 -16.82 17.80
C GLN A 81 7.17 -15.54 18.09
N LEU A 82 6.44 -15.00 17.12
CA LEU A 82 5.48 -13.91 17.36
C LEU A 82 4.43 -14.30 18.41
N SER A 83 3.90 -15.52 18.37
CA SER A 83 2.92 -15.96 19.37
C SER A 83 3.54 -16.16 20.76
N LYS A 84 4.81 -16.57 20.85
CA LYS A 84 5.54 -16.65 22.13
C LYS A 84 5.90 -15.26 22.70
N LEU A 85 6.33 -14.33 21.85
CA LEU A 85 6.62 -12.95 22.23
C LEU A 85 5.35 -12.21 22.67
N VAL A 86 4.26 -12.39 21.92
CA VAL A 86 2.94 -11.86 22.28
C VAL A 86 2.41 -12.52 23.55
N ALA A 87 2.57 -13.84 23.74
CA ALA A 87 2.16 -14.51 24.98
C ALA A 87 2.92 -13.97 26.20
N ALA A 88 4.23 -13.77 26.10
CA ALA A 88 5.05 -13.18 27.16
C ALA A 88 4.64 -11.73 27.48
N VAL A 89 4.35 -10.92 26.45
CA VAL A 89 3.86 -9.54 26.64
C VAL A 89 2.44 -9.52 27.22
N ARG A 90 1.58 -10.48 26.85
CA ARG A 90 0.20 -10.61 27.35
C ARG A 90 0.17 -11.12 28.80
N GLU A 91 1.16 -11.89 29.22
CA GLU A 91 1.36 -12.28 30.62
C GLU A 91 1.68 -11.06 31.50
N VAL A 92 2.39 -10.07 30.96
CA VAL A 92 2.70 -8.82 31.64
C VAL A 92 1.54 -7.82 31.58
N VAL A 93 0.69 -7.87 30.55
CA VAL A 93 -0.42 -6.92 30.35
C VAL A 93 -1.78 -7.57 30.62
N HIS A 94 -2.27 -7.39 31.85
CA HIS A 94 -3.49 -7.99 32.41
C HIS A 94 -4.83 -7.58 31.73
N ASN A 95 -4.83 -6.68 30.73
CA ASN A 95 -6.07 -6.06 30.22
C ASN A 95 -6.31 -6.33 28.70
N PRO A 96 -7.24 -7.24 28.33
CA PRO A 96 -7.42 -7.71 26.96
C PRO A 96 -7.91 -6.66 25.95
N ARG A 97 -8.46 -5.53 26.42
CA ARG A 97 -8.92 -4.42 25.55
C ARG A 97 -7.78 -3.56 24.99
N LEU A 98 -6.60 -3.59 25.61
CA LEU A 98 -5.39 -2.88 25.15
C LEU A 98 -4.53 -3.75 24.20
N ALA A 99 -4.78 -5.06 24.14
CA ALA A 99 -3.99 -5.98 23.34
C ALA A 99 -4.15 -5.78 21.82
N ILE A 100 -5.34 -5.35 21.38
CA ILE A 100 -5.66 -5.14 19.95
C ILE A 100 -4.88 -3.95 19.36
N PRO A 101 -4.92 -2.72 19.94
CA PRO A 101 -4.13 -1.60 19.42
C PRO A 101 -2.62 -1.79 19.61
N MET A 102 -2.18 -2.51 20.66
CA MET A 102 -0.76 -2.83 20.81
C MET A 102 -0.24 -3.80 19.75
N MET A 103 -1.04 -4.79 19.32
CA MET A 103 -0.66 -5.64 18.18
C MET A 103 -0.46 -4.82 16.91
N THR A 104 -1.36 -3.87 16.62
CA THR A 104 -1.24 -2.99 15.46
C THR A 104 -0.05 -2.04 15.60
N ALA A 105 0.23 -1.55 16.80
CA ALA A 105 1.39 -0.72 17.07
C ALA A 105 2.71 -1.48 16.91
N ILE A 106 2.81 -2.72 17.38
CA ILE A 106 4.03 -3.54 17.22
C ILE A 106 4.27 -3.91 15.76
N ILE A 107 3.22 -4.21 14.99
CA ILE A 107 3.32 -4.53 13.57
C ILE A 107 3.61 -3.27 12.71
N GLY A 108 3.13 -2.09 13.13
CA GLY A 108 3.34 -0.83 12.42
C GLY A 108 4.58 -0.03 12.84
N LEU A 109 5.26 -0.43 13.93
CA LEU A 109 6.49 0.20 14.44
C LEU A 109 7.74 -0.63 14.14
N LEU A 110 7.55 -1.84 13.56
CA LEU A 110 8.56 -2.61 12.82
C LEU A 110 8.52 -2.22 11.34
#